data_AF-A0A923Q7G5-F1
#
_entry.id   AF-A0A923Q7G5-F1
#
_cell.length_a   1.000
_cell.length_b   1.000
_cell.length_c   1.000
_cell.angle_alpha   90.00
_cell.angle_beta   90.00
_cell.angle_gamma   90.00
#
_symmetry.space_group_name_H-M   'P 1'
#
loop_
_entity.id
_entity.type
_entity.pdbx_description
1 polymer ?
#
loop_
_entity_poly.entity_id
_entity_poly.type
_entity_poly.pdbx_seq_one_letter_code
_entity_poly.pdbx_strand_id
1 'polypeptide(L)'
;SGGFVGGGLRTPVRTPYEIDDDVYAAKVAAVGAVDVLACHIPPDVPGLLYDVEARRFERGSEAVLDAIRDTQPELVLFGHVHQPLRSRVRIGRTECVNVGHFRGTGVPYALEY
;
A
#
# COMPACT_ATOMS: atom_id res chain seq x y z
N SER A 1 8.72 9.10 -13.91
CA SER A 1 7.70 9.99 -13.33
C SER A 1 7.15 9.41 -12.03
N GLY A 2 6.86 10.24 -11.03
CA GLY A 2 6.19 9.81 -9.78
C GLY A 2 4.69 10.06 -9.82
N GLY A 3 3.89 9.15 -9.28
CA GLY A 3 2.44 9.33 -9.07
C GLY A 3 2.04 9.01 -7.64
N PHE A 4 1.07 9.76 -7.11
CA PHE A 4 0.57 9.61 -5.74
C PHE A 4 -0.91 9.27 -5.76
N VAL A 5 -1.30 8.11 -5.20
CA VAL A 5 -2.70 7.82 -4.87
C VAL A 5 -2.94 8.25 -3.43
N GLY A 6 -3.45 9.46 -3.25
CA GLY A 6 -4.00 9.92 -1.97
C GLY A 6 -5.40 9.33 -1.72
N GLY A 7 -5.51 8.40 -0.77
CA GLY A 7 -6.78 7.88 -0.27
C GLY A 7 -6.57 6.74 0.72
N GLY A 8 -6.82 6.97 2.00
CA GLY A 8 -6.88 5.90 3.00
C GLY A 8 -8.32 5.45 3.24
N LEU A 9 -8.50 4.15 3.47
CA LEU A 9 -9.69 3.51 4.05
C LEU A 9 -9.35 3.06 5.48
N ARG A 10 -10.29 3.17 6.43
CA ARG A 10 -9.98 3.30 7.88
C ARG A 10 -10.19 2.03 8.71
N THR A 11 -9.64 2.10 9.93
CA THR A 11 -9.94 1.29 11.13
C THR A 11 -10.31 2.22 12.32
N PRO A 12 -10.90 1.71 13.41
CA PRO A 12 -12.13 2.27 14.00
C PRO A 12 -11.90 3.33 15.09
N VAL A 13 -11.97 4.61 14.69
CA VAL A 13 -12.47 5.73 15.50
C VAL A 13 -13.22 6.67 14.53
N ARG A 14 -14.52 6.88 14.75
CA ARG A 14 -15.42 7.71 13.92
C ARG A 14 -14.79 9.07 13.51
N THR A 15 -14.43 9.29 12.23
CA THR A 15 -13.84 10.58 11.75
C THR A 15 -14.14 11.01 10.28
N PRO A 16 -15.34 11.34 9.80
CA PRO A 16 -15.85 11.46 8.36
C PRO A 16 -14.98 11.38 7.03
N TYR A 17 -14.23 10.31 6.70
CA TYR A 17 -13.44 10.18 5.44
C TYR A 17 -13.22 8.72 4.97
N GLU A 18 -14.22 7.84 4.98
CA GLU A 18 -14.13 6.53 4.28
C GLU A 18 -14.60 6.73 2.84
N ILE A 19 -13.75 6.41 1.87
CA ILE A 19 -14.10 6.40 0.44
C ILE A 19 -14.45 4.96 0.06
N ASP A 20 -15.58 4.73 -0.60
CA ASP A 20 -15.98 3.38 -1.02
C ASP A 20 -14.90 2.71 -1.88
N ASP A 21 -14.87 1.37 -1.87
CA ASP A 21 -13.86 0.57 -2.59
C ASP A 21 -13.82 0.93 -4.09
N ASP A 22 -14.98 1.19 -4.71
CA ASP A 22 -15.08 1.63 -6.11
C ASP A 22 -14.48 3.03 -6.35
N VAL A 23 -14.67 3.94 -5.39
CA VAL A 23 -14.09 5.30 -5.45
C VAL A 23 -12.58 5.22 -5.29
N TYR A 24 -12.09 4.32 -4.43
CA TYR A 24 -10.67 4.05 -4.29
C TYR A 24 -10.08 3.42 -5.56
N ALA A 25 -10.75 2.43 -6.14
CA ALA A 25 -10.34 1.79 -7.38
C ALA A 25 -10.25 2.79 -8.54
N ALA A 26 -11.23 3.69 -8.66
CA ALA A 26 -11.20 4.76 -9.67
C ALA A 26 -9.99 5.70 -9.49
N LYS A 27 -9.61 6.02 -8.25
CA LYS A 27 -8.41 6.82 -7.96
C LYS A 27 -7.12 6.09 -8.32
N VAL A 28 -7.04 4.80 -8.02
CA VAL A 28 -5.89 3.95 -8.41
C VAL A 28 -5.76 3.91 -9.93
N ALA A 29 -6.87 3.66 -10.64
CA ALA A 29 -6.88 3.63 -12.10
C ALA A 29 -6.46 4.97 -12.73
N ALA A 30 -6.90 6.09 -12.15
CA ALA A 30 -6.59 7.43 -12.66
C ALA A 30 -5.09 7.81 -12.58
N VAL A 31 -4.28 7.11 -11.78
CA VAL A 31 -2.83 7.35 -11.74
C VAL A 31 -2.12 6.85 -12.99
N GLY A 32 -2.61 5.78 -13.61
CA GLY A 32 -1.99 5.19 -14.79
C GLY A 32 -0.57 4.65 -14.53
N ALA A 33 0.23 4.52 -15.59
CA ALA A 33 1.58 3.99 -15.49
C ALA A 33 2.56 5.00 -14.88
N VAL A 34 3.24 4.59 -13.82
CA VAL A 34 4.23 5.38 -13.07
C VAL A 34 5.41 4.50 -12.66
N ASP A 35 6.56 5.09 -12.39
CA ASP A 35 7.72 4.33 -11.91
C ASP A 35 7.58 3.99 -10.42
N VAL A 36 7.00 4.92 -9.66
CA VAL A 36 6.75 4.78 -8.22
C VAL A 36 5.29 5.07 -7.90
N LEU A 37 4.63 4.11 -7.26
CA LEU A 37 3.25 4.23 -6.76
C LEU A 37 3.25 4.31 -5.23
N ALA A 38 2.83 5.44 -4.67
CA ALA A 38 2.59 5.57 -3.24
C ALA A 38 1.09 5.52 -2.94
N CYS A 39 0.67 4.65 -2.02
CA CYS A 39 -0.72 4.47 -1.62
C CYS A 39 -0.84 4.18 -0.11
N HIS A 40 -2.01 4.37 0.51
CA HIS A 40 -2.17 4.06 1.93
C HIS A 40 -2.42 2.56 2.16
N ILE A 41 -3.32 1.97 1.38
CA ILE A 41 -3.77 0.58 1.51
C ILE A 41 -2.80 -0.34 0.78
N PRO A 42 -2.30 -1.42 1.41
CA PRO A 42 -1.41 -2.40 0.76
C PRO A 42 -2.09 -3.11 -0.42
N PRO A 43 -1.32 -3.60 -1.40
CA PRO A 43 -1.86 -4.56 -2.36
C PRO A 43 -2.36 -5.81 -1.63
N ASP A 44 -3.42 -6.44 -2.15
CA ASP A 44 -4.04 -7.62 -1.54
C ASP A 44 -3.17 -8.88 -1.64
N VAL A 45 -2.11 -8.91 -0.82
CA VAL A 45 -1.12 -9.98 -0.78
C VAL A 45 -1.00 -10.47 0.66
N PRO A 46 -1.40 -11.72 0.97
CA PRO A 46 -1.48 -12.20 2.36
C PRO A 46 -0.22 -11.97 3.21
N GLY A 47 0.98 -12.08 2.60
CA GLY A 47 2.24 -11.84 3.30
C GLY A 47 2.46 -10.40 3.77
N LEU A 48 1.80 -9.42 3.13
CA LEU A 48 1.86 -8.00 3.47
C LEU A 48 0.74 -7.57 4.44
N LEU A 49 -0.32 -8.38 4.58
CA LEU A 49 -1.56 -8.02 5.28
C LEU A 49 -1.65 -8.55 6.71
N TYR A 50 -0.93 -9.62 7.03
CA TYR A 50 -1.01 -10.22 8.36
C TYR A 50 -0.22 -9.39 9.37
N ASP A 51 -0.92 -8.81 10.35
CA ASP A 51 -0.31 -8.12 11.48
C ASP A 51 0.02 -9.15 12.57
N VAL A 52 1.32 -9.32 12.86
CA VAL A 52 1.80 -10.35 13.81
C VAL A 52 1.52 -10.01 15.27
N GLU A 53 1.37 -8.73 15.61
CA GLU A 53 1.03 -8.30 16.97
C GLU A 53 -0.47 -8.39 17.21
N ALA A 54 -1.28 -7.87 16.28
CA ALA A 54 -2.73 -7.95 16.35
C ALA A 54 -3.28 -9.35 16.02
N ARG A 55 -2.44 -10.23 15.45
CA ARG A 55 -2.76 -11.62 15.07
C ARG A 55 -3.99 -11.73 14.16
N ARG A 56 -4.08 -10.85 13.18
CA ARG A 56 -5.19 -10.80 12.23
C ARG A 56 -4.73 -10.25 10.89
N PHE A 57 -5.54 -10.44 9.86
CA PHE A 57 -5.36 -9.76 8.58
C PHE A 57 -5.94 -8.34 8.63
N GLU A 58 -5.17 -7.38 8.15
CA GLU A 58 -5.64 -6.04 7.83
C GLU A 58 -6.16 -6.01 6.39
N ARG A 59 -6.94 -4.98 6.05
CA ARG A 59 -7.55 -4.85 4.72
C ARG A 59 -6.50 -4.56 3.65
N GLY A 60 -6.50 -5.36 2.58
CA GLY A 60 -5.76 -5.11 1.34
C GLY A 60 -6.63 -4.46 0.26
N SER A 61 -6.01 -4.07 -0.85
CA SER A 61 -6.69 -3.57 -2.05
C SER A 61 -6.38 -4.42 -3.27
N GLU A 62 -7.42 -5.02 -3.84
CA GLU A 62 -7.37 -5.70 -5.15
C GLU A 62 -7.05 -4.70 -6.27
N ALA A 63 -7.64 -3.50 -6.25
CA ALA A 63 -7.36 -2.47 -7.24
C ALA A 63 -5.87 -2.08 -7.30
N VAL A 64 -5.18 -1.98 -6.16
CA VAL A 64 -3.73 -1.74 -6.12
C VAL A 64 -2.97 -2.94 -6.68
N LEU A 65 -3.37 -4.16 -6.32
CA LEU A 65 -2.75 -5.38 -6.83
C LEU A 65 -2.88 -5.50 -8.36
N ASP A 66 -4.04 -5.17 -8.90
CA ASP A 66 -4.30 -5.21 -10.34
C ASP A 66 -3.53 -4.10 -11.06
N ALA A 67 -3.51 -2.88 -10.54
CA ALA A 67 -2.67 -1.81 -11.09
C ALA A 67 -1.19 -2.17 -11.14
N ILE A 68 -0.69 -2.89 -10.12
CA ILE A 68 0.70 -3.41 -10.11
C ILE A 68 0.90 -4.45 -11.21
N ARG A 69 -0.05 -5.37 -11.39
CA ARG A 69 0.04 -6.41 -12.43
C ARG A 69 0.01 -5.80 -13.84
N ASP A 70 -0.80 -4.77 -14.04
CA ASP A 70 -1.03 -4.15 -15.34
C ASP A 70 0.10 -3.20 -15.75
N THR A 71 0.52 -2.33 -14.84
CA THR A 71 1.49 -1.26 -15.14
C THR A 71 2.91 -1.61 -14.72
N GLN A 72 3.06 -2.55 -13.78
CA GLN A 72 4.34 -3.03 -13.27
C GLN A 72 5.30 -1.87 -12.92
N PRO A 73 4.93 -0.98 -11.97
CA PRO A 73 5.82 0.08 -11.48
C PRO A 73 7.09 -0.53 -10.90
N GLU A 74 8.19 0.21 -10.82
CA GLU A 74 9.42 -0.29 -10.20
C GLU A 74 9.23 -0.46 -8.69
N LEU A 75 8.56 0.49 -8.05
CA LEU A 75 8.39 0.55 -6.61
C LEU A 75 6.96 0.93 -6.21
N VAL A 76 6.43 0.23 -5.19
CA VAL A 76 5.16 0.53 -4.54
C VAL A 76 5.39 0.70 -3.05
N LEU A 77 5.04 1.88 -2.54
CA LEU A 77 5.16 2.22 -1.12
C LEU A 77 3.78 2.30 -0.49
N PHE A 78 3.58 1.62 0.63
CA PHE A 78 2.30 1.64 1.35
C PHE A 78 2.45 1.56 2.86
N GLY A 79 1.35 1.80 3.58
CA GLY A 79 1.30 1.72 5.03
C GLY A 79 0.22 0.75 5.50
N HIS A 80 -0.54 1.19 6.50
CA HIS A 80 -1.71 0.52 7.09
C HIS A 80 -1.38 -0.66 8.03
N VAL A 81 -0.52 -1.59 7.65
CA VAL A 81 -0.14 -2.71 8.53
C VAL A 81 1.03 -2.30 9.41
N HIS A 82 0.84 -2.28 10.72
CA HIS A 82 1.86 -1.79 11.65
C HIS A 82 2.98 -2.81 11.86
N GLN A 83 2.64 -4.10 11.92
CA GLN A 83 3.60 -5.19 12.15
C GLN A 83 3.42 -6.32 11.13
N PRO A 84 3.79 -6.12 9.86
CA PRO A 84 3.50 -7.08 8.82
C PRO A 84 4.35 -8.36 8.94
N LEU A 85 3.79 -9.51 8.55
CA LEU A 85 4.53 -10.77 8.43
C LEU A 85 5.74 -10.67 7.47
N ARG A 86 5.64 -9.83 6.43
CA ARG A 86 6.73 -9.41 5.55
C ARG A 86 6.63 -7.91 5.32
N SER A 87 7.71 -7.18 5.55
CA SER A 87 7.80 -5.74 5.24
C SER A 87 7.99 -5.45 3.75
N ARG A 88 8.36 -6.48 2.96
CA ARG A 88 8.62 -6.36 1.52
C ARG A 88 8.22 -7.64 0.78
N VAL A 89 7.62 -7.47 -0.40
CA VAL A 89 7.32 -8.55 -1.35
C VAL A 89 7.61 -8.06 -2.78
N ARG A 90 7.91 -8.97 -3.71
CA ARG A 90 8.03 -8.67 -5.14
C ARG A 90 6.86 -9.26 -5.92
N ILE A 91 6.25 -8.47 -6.80
CA ILE A 91 5.14 -8.87 -7.69
C ILE A 91 5.58 -8.60 -9.13
N GLY A 92 5.95 -9.64 -9.87
CA GLY A 92 6.61 -9.46 -11.16
C GLY A 92 7.92 -8.69 -11.00
N ARG A 93 8.09 -7.56 -11.70
CA ARG A 93 9.25 -6.66 -11.52
C ARG A 93 9.08 -5.66 -10.38
N THR A 94 7.87 -5.49 -9.87
CA THR A 94 7.54 -4.46 -8.88
C THR A 94 7.97 -4.84 -7.48
N GLU A 95 8.66 -3.93 -6.81
CA GLU A 95 8.98 -4.02 -5.39
C GLU A 95 7.89 -3.37 -4.55
N CYS A 96 7.28 -4.11 -3.63
CA CYS A 96 6.24 -3.64 -2.73
C CYS A 96 6.82 -3.52 -1.31
N VAL A 97 6.84 -2.31 -0.73
CA VAL A 97 7.45 -2.02 0.57
C VAL A 97 6.44 -1.38 1.51
N ASN A 98 6.23 -1.99 2.67
CA ASN A 98 5.49 -1.37 3.76
C ASN A 98 6.40 -0.37 4.47
N VAL A 99 6.12 0.92 4.28
CA VAL A 99 6.83 2.02 4.91
C VAL A 99 6.15 2.53 6.19
N GLY A 100 4.95 2.05 6.50
CA GLY A 100 4.22 2.40 7.72
C GLY A 100 4.87 1.87 9.00
N HIS A 101 5.55 0.73 8.93
CA HIS A 101 6.33 0.15 10.03
C HIS A 101 7.42 1.11 10.55
N PHE A 102 8.02 1.92 9.67
CA PHE A 102 9.13 2.81 10.04
C PHE A 102 8.72 4.02 10.89
N ARG A 103 7.42 4.33 11.00
CA ARG A 103 6.93 5.37 11.91
C ARG A 103 7.16 4.99 13.39
N GLY A 104 7.34 3.70 13.69
CA GLY A 104 7.70 3.19 15.02
C GLY A 104 9.20 3.16 15.32
N THR A 105 10.07 3.13 14.30
CA THR A 105 11.54 3.05 14.46
C THR A 105 12.25 4.40 14.34
N GLY A 106 11.56 5.45 13.87
CA GLY A 106 12.10 6.81 13.77
C GLY A 106 13.09 7.05 12.64
N VAL A 107 13.29 6.06 11.75
CA VAL A 107 14.17 6.18 10.58
C VAL A 107 13.32 6.31 9.32
N PRO A 108 13.36 7.43 8.57
CA PRO A 108 12.62 7.55 7.33
C PRO A 108 13.14 6.55 6.27
N TYR A 109 12.23 6.03 5.44
CA TYR A 109 12.63 5.27 4.25
C TYR A 109 13.26 6.24 3.25
N ALA A 110 14.57 6.15 3.06
CA ALA A 110 15.31 6.89 2.06
C ALA A 110 15.57 5.98 0.86
N LEU A 111 15.19 6.44 -0.33
CA LEU A 111 15.65 5.85 -1.58
C LEU A 111 17.09 6.32 -1.80
N GLU A 112 18.05 5.41 -1.74
CA GLU A 112 19.41 5.64 -2.19
C GLU A 112 19.47 5.27 -3.68
N TYR A 113 19.87 6.23 -4.52
CA TYR A 113 20.05 6.08 -5.97
C TYR A 113 21.53 6.18 -6.34
#